data_AF-A0A2V6VIA3-F1
#
_entry.id   AF-A0A2V6VIA3-F1
#
_cell.length_a   1.000
_cell.length_b   1.000
_cell.length_c   1.000
_cell.angle_alpha   90.00
_cell.angle_beta   90.00
_cell.angle_gamma   90.00
#
_symmetry.space_group_name_H-M   'P 1'
#
loop_
_entity.id
_entity.type
_entity.pdbx_description
1 polymer ?
#
loop_
_entity_poly.entity_id
_entity_poly.type
_entity_poly.pdbx_seq_one_letter_code
_entity_poly.pdbx_strand_id
1 'polypeptide(L)'
;MVNGDAGRVAAVVPVTTAAPAAVGTLVIVPPTTDCVIGGLPLVRRIVLAATAAGYSQILVRSTESTLRDGLGGTRAAVLTDASVPRAASGRRVVVIPGNVVPQASWLRTLREAPMARESLAVDHALVAVVDTDDSGAVLNAAARAADASALVAELERTLAHAPPPAGVEGRFPIVATGDVARAERWLLRSLIKQREGFMSRHFERRVSLALTRRLANTSITPNMMTVISGAVGLLGATFFLSPAPRWQLTGALLFLAHSILDGCDGELARLKFQHSRWGAVLDFWCDNVVHVAVFLCIAVGWSRDSGAVWPLGLGAVASVATVGSAAVFFGRIIEDRVEAGGAAARVIDALGARDFIYIVILMAAFGKAKWFLVAAAIGAPMYLALAIVLIGRHDRVR
;
A
#
# COMPACT_ATOMS: atom_id res chain seq x y z
N MET A 1 -6.48 -40.53 43.00
CA MET A 1 -7.22 -40.53 41.72
C MET A 1 -7.15 -39.12 41.16
N VAL A 2 -6.06 -38.79 40.47
CA VAL A 2 -5.95 -38.67 38.99
C VAL A 2 -6.70 -37.41 38.52
N ASN A 3 -6.02 -36.25 38.41
CA ASN A 3 -5.35 -35.70 37.20
C ASN A 3 -6.30 -35.66 35.98
N GLY A 4 -6.52 -34.57 35.25
CA GLY A 4 -5.79 -33.34 35.04
C GLY A 4 -6.11 -32.95 33.59
N ASP A 5 -6.89 -31.88 33.39
CA ASP A 5 -7.44 -31.53 32.08
C ASP A 5 -6.34 -30.85 31.25
N ALA A 6 -5.82 -31.60 30.29
CA ALA A 6 -4.67 -31.25 29.48
C ALA A 6 -5.03 -30.15 28.47
N GLY A 7 -4.15 -29.15 28.41
CA GLY A 7 -4.25 -27.99 27.54
C GLY A 7 -4.45 -28.34 26.07
N ARG A 8 -5.40 -27.66 25.44
CA ARG A 8 -5.39 -27.45 23.99
C ARG A 8 -4.26 -26.48 23.66
N VAL A 9 -3.08 -27.04 23.51
CA VAL A 9 -1.96 -26.41 22.80
C VAL A 9 -2.47 -26.13 21.39
N ALA A 10 -2.72 -24.87 21.07
CA ALA A 10 -2.87 -24.44 19.69
C ALA A 10 -1.59 -24.87 18.98
N ALA A 11 -1.73 -25.78 18.01
CA ALA A 11 -0.62 -26.28 17.22
C ALA A 11 0.11 -25.09 16.60
N VAL A 12 1.30 -24.81 17.14
CA VAL A 12 2.30 -23.96 16.52
C VAL A 12 2.64 -24.64 15.21
N VAL A 13 2.11 -24.13 14.11
CA VAL A 13 2.62 -24.47 12.78
C VAL A 13 4.03 -23.87 12.76
N PRO A 14 5.09 -24.69 12.69
CA PRO A 14 6.43 -24.14 12.53
C PRO A 14 6.44 -23.35 11.24
N VAL A 15 6.94 -22.12 11.28
CA VAL A 15 7.32 -21.37 10.08
C VAL A 15 8.42 -22.19 9.42
N THR A 16 8.01 -23.08 8.53
CA THR A 16 8.89 -23.84 7.66
C THR A 16 9.71 -22.81 6.92
N THR A 17 11.03 -22.94 7.05
CA THR A 17 12.06 -22.40 6.16
C THR A 17 11.47 -22.03 4.80
N ALA A 18 11.54 -20.74 4.44
CA ALA A 18 11.02 -20.20 3.19
C ALA A 18 11.27 -21.18 2.04
N ALA A 19 10.20 -21.81 1.56
CA ALA A 19 10.25 -22.55 0.31
C ALA A 19 10.82 -21.59 -0.75
N PRO A 20 11.72 -22.05 -1.64
CA PRO A 20 12.24 -21.19 -2.69
C PRO A 20 11.05 -20.53 -3.40
N ALA A 21 11.06 -19.19 -3.44
CA ALA A 21 9.95 -18.40 -3.95
C ALA A 21 9.48 -19.00 -5.27
N ALA A 22 8.21 -19.42 -5.35
CA ALA A 22 7.67 -20.08 -6.53
C ALA A 22 7.99 -19.23 -7.77
N VAL A 23 8.92 -19.71 -8.58
CA VAL A 23 9.38 -19.02 -9.78
C VAL A 23 8.27 -19.19 -10.80
N GLY A 24 7.68 -18.06 -11.22
CA GLY A 24 6.57 -18.04 -12.16
C GLY A 24 6.85 -17.11 -13.32
N THR A 25 6.28 -17.48 -14.47
CA THR A 25 6.26 -16.68 -15.70
C THR A 25 4.86 -16.11 -15.91
N LEU A 26 4.77 -14.82 -16.26
CA LEU A 26 3.52 -14.17 -16.65
C LEU A 26 3.57 -13.79 -18.13
N VAL A 27 2.53 -14.11 -18.87
CA VAL A 27 2.38 -13.78 -20.30
C VAL A 27 1.15 -12.91 -20.49
N ILE A 28 1.34 -11.73 -21.07
CA ILE A 28 0.26 -10.84 -21.49
C ILE A 28 -0.07 -11.15 -22.95
N VAL A 29 -1.33 -11.47 -23.23
CA VAL A 29 -1.81 -11.83 -24.57
C VAL A 29 -2.95 -10.91 -25.02
N PRO A 30 -3.24 -10.82 -26.33
CA PRO A 30 -4.38 -10.06 -26.84
C PRO A 30 -5.71 -10.61 -26.29
N PRO A 31 -6.77 -9.79 -26.22
CA PRO A 31 -6.82 -8.40 -26.67
C PRO A 31 -6.05 -7.45 -25.75
N THR A 32 -5.27 -6.54 -26.33
CA THR A 32 -4.61 -5.44 -25.62
C THR A 32 -5.42 -4.17 -25.80
N THR A 33 -5.90 -3.58 -24.70
CA THR A 33 -6.59 -2.29 -24.76
C THR A 33 -5.60 -1.16 -24.55
N ASP A 34 -5.47 -0.27 -25.54
CA ASP A 34 -4.69 0.95 -25.40
C ASP A 34 -5.48 1.98 -24.58
N CYS A 35 -5.36 1.88 -23.26
CA CYS A 35 -5.97 2.82 -22.33
C CYS A 35 -5.05 3.11 -21.15
N VAL A 36 -5.24 4.28 -20.55
CA VAL A 36 -4.52 4.71 -19.34
C VAL A 36 -5.45 4.55 -18.14
N ILE A 37 -4.97 3.85 -17.11
CA ILE A 37 -5.70 3.65 -15.85
C ILE A 37 -4.82 4.10 -14.69
N GLY A 38 -5.27 5.12 -13.96
CA GLY A 38 -4.52 5.67 -12.83
C GLY A 38 -3.12 6.14 -13.23
N GLY A 39 -3.00 6.88 -14.34
CA GLY A 39 -1.74 7.48 -14.79
C GLY A 39 -0.76 6.56 -15.50
N LEU A 40 -1.11 5.30 -15.74
CA LEU A 40 -0.25 4.32 -16.43
C LEU A 40 -0.99 3.64 -17.58
N PRO A 41 -0.35 3.42 -18.74
CA PRO A 41 -0.87 2.50 -19.76
C PRO A 41 -1.16 1.13 -19.15
N LEU A 42 -2.28 0.51 -19.55
CA LEU A 42 -2.76 -0.73 -18.95
C LEU A 42 -1.73 -1.85 -18.98
N VAL A 43 -1.12 -2.09 -20.14
CA VAL A 43 -0.08 -3.12 -20.29
C VAL A 43 1.10 -2.87 -19.34
N ARG A 44 1.56 -1.62 -19.24
CA ARG A 44 2.63 -1.23 -18.30
C ARG A 44 2.21 -1.48 -16.85
N ARG A 45 0.96 -1.19 -16.49
CA ARG A 45 0.40 -1.47 -15.16
C ARG A 45 0.38 -2.97 -14.86
N ILE A 46 -0.02 -3.83 -15.80
CA ILE A 46 0.01 -5.29 -15.65
C ILE A 46 1.45 -5.77 -15.39
N VAL A 47 2.41 -5.28 -16.18
CA VAL A 47 3.84 -5.60 -16.01
C VAL A 47 4.37 -5.20 -14.63
N LEU A 48 4.06 -3.99 -14.18
CA LEU A 48 4.50 -3.52 -12.86
C LEU A 48 3.81 -4.30 -11.72
N ALA A 49 2.53 -4.63 -11.87
CA ALA A 49 1.80 -5.47 -10.92
C ALA A 49 2.41 -6.88 -10.83
N ALA A 50 2.76 -7.49 -11.97
CA ALA A 50 3.43 -8.78 -12.03
C ALA A 50 4.83 -8.74 -11.41
N THR A 51 5.58 -7.66 -11.66
CA THR A 51 6.89 -7.44 -11.03
C THR A 51 6.77 -7.35 -9.51
N ALA A 52 5.80 -6.59 -9.00
CA ALA A 52 5.52 -6.45 -7.57
C ALA A 52 4.95 -7.74 -6.93
N ALA A 53 4.29 -8.58 -7.73
CA ALA A 53 3.86 -9.92 -7.34
C ALA A 53 5.01 -10.94 -7.31
N GLY A 54 6.19 -10.57 -7.83
CA GLY A 54 7.42 -11.36 -7.78
C GLY A 54 7.59 -12.32 -8.97
N TYR A 55 6.89 -12.11 -10.08
CA TYR A 55 7.14 -12.89 -11.30
C TYR A 55 8.57 -12.66 -11.79
N SER A 56 9.25 -13.75 -12.11
CA SER A 56 10.66 -13.74 -12.50
C SER A 56 10.84 -13.38 -13.97
N GLN A 57 9.86 -13.78 -14.80
CA GLN A 57 9.83 -13.54 -16.22
C GLN A 57 8.44 -13.00 -16.60
N ILE A 58 8.43 -11.90 -17.33
CA ILE A 58 7.21 -11.23 -17.79
C ILE A 58 7.33 -11.05 -19.30
N LEU A 59 6.38 -11.60 -20.02
CA LEU A 59 6.37 -11.64 -21.47
C LEU A 59 5.13 -10.91 -21.97
N VAL A 60 5.29 -10.05 -22.97
CA VAL A 60 4.18 -9.32 -23.58
C VAL A 60 4.11 -9.69 -25.04
N ARG A 61 3.05 -10.38 -25.44
CA ARG A 61 2.79 -10.65 -26.85
C ARG A 61 2.35 -9.34 -27.50
N SER A 62 3.17 -8.83 -28.39
CA SER A 62 2.90 -7.59 -29.13
C SER A 62 3.00 -7.85 -30.64
N THR A 63 2.03 -7.34 -31.39
CA THR A 63 2.08 -7.21 -32.84
C THR A 63 2.53 -5.81 -33.28
N GLU A 64 2.63 -4.84 -32.36
CA GLU A 64 2.92 -3.44 -32.65
C GLU A 64 4.26 -2.97 -32.06
N SER A 65 4.97 -2.12 -32.80
CA SER A 65 6.28 -1.57 -32.42
C SER A 65 6.19 -0.54 -31.29
N THR A 66 5.08 0.20 -31.19
CA THR A 66 4.79 1.26 -30.20
C THR A 66 4.77 0.77 -28.75
N LEU A 67 4.38 -0.49 -28.53
CA LEU A 67 4.39 -1.12 -27.20
C LEU A 67 5.80 -1.26 -26.61
N ARG A 68 6.85 -1.30 -27.43
CA ARG A 68 8.25 -1.38 -26.95
C ARG A 68 8.66 -0.13 -26.18
N ASP A 69 8.26 1.04 -26.66
CA ASP A 69 8.59 2.33 -26.03
C ASP A 69 7.88 2.48 -24.67
N GLY A 70 6.64 1.98 -24.58
CA GLY A 70 5.85 2.00 -23.35
C GLY A 70 6.36 1.07 -22.24
N LEU A 71 7.17 0.06 -22.58
CA LEU A 71 7.78 -0.91 -21.65
C LEU A 71 9.16 -0.51 -21.14
N GLY A 72 9.71 0.61 -21.62
CA GLY A 72 11.02 1.12 -21.18
C GLY A 72 11.14 1.24 -19.66
N GLY A 73 12.25 0.70 -19.12
CA GLY A 73 12.54 0.66 -17.68
C GLY A 73 11.82 -0.46 -16.90
N THR A 74 11.13 -1.38 -17.58
CA THR A 74 10.51 -2.57 -16.96
C THR A 74 11.33 -3.84 -17.25
N ARG A 75 11.02 -4.93 -16.54
CA ARG A 75 11.62 -6.27 -16.77
C ARG A 75 10.93 -7.07 -17.87
N ALA A 76 9.91 -6.51 -18.52
CA ALA A 76 9.14 -7.23 -19.52
C ALA A 76 9.92 -7.37 -20.83
N ALA A 77 9.79 -8.55 -21.46
CA ALA A 77 10.30 -8.81 -22.80
C ALA A 77 9.15 -9.03 -23.78
N VAL A 78 9.39 -8.73 -25.06
CA VAL A 78 8.39 -8.95 -26.11
C VAL A 78 8.42 -10.42 -26.53
N LEU A 79 7.23 -11.03 -26.56
CA LEU A 79 7.02 -12.39 -27.06
C LEU A 79 6.60 -12.36 -28.52
N THR A 80 7.39 -12.99 -29.37
CA THR A 80 7.12 -13.24 -30.79
C THR A 80 7.45 -14.68 -31.12
N ASP A 81 6.95 -15.20 -32.24
CA ASP A 81 7.25 -16.58 -32.69
C ASP A 81 8.76 -16.85 -32.82
N ALA A 82 9.57 -15.83 -33.14
CA ALA A 82 11.02 -15.94 -33.27
C ALA A 82 11.78 -15.75 -31.95
N SER A 83 11.12 -15.28 -30.88
CA SER A 83 11.74 -14.89 -29.61
C SER A 83 11.23 -15.65 -28.40
N VAL A 84 10.63 -16.83 -28.60
CA VAL A 84 10.16 -17.67 -27.51
C VAL A 84 11.36 -18.15 -26.69
N PRO A 85 11.43 -17.86 -25.38
CA PRO A 85 12.49 -18.37 -24.52
C PRO A 85 12.52 -19.90 -24.52
N ARG A 86 13.71 -20.51 -24.62
CA ARG A 86 13.89 -21.98 -24.65
C ARG A 86 13.39 -22.69 -23.38
N ALA A 87 13.24 -21.98 -22.26
CA ALA A 87 12.64 -22.48 -21.04
C ALA A 87 11.99 -21.31 -20.26
N ALA A 88 10.79 -21.53 -19.71
CA ALA A 88 10.22 -20.59 -18.76
C ALA A 88 10.93 -20.71 -17.41
N SER A 89 10.91 -19.64 -16.62
CA SER A 89 11.41 -19.67 -15.25
C SER A 89 10.36 -20.36 -14.35
N GLY A 90 10.31 -21.69 -14.41
CA GLY A 90 9.45 -22.53 -13.57
C GLY A 90 8.27 -23.22 -14.29
N ARG A 91 7.52 -24.03 -13.53
CA ARG A 91 6.34 -24.79 -13.99
C ARG A 91 5.08 -23.93 -14.11
N ARG A 92 5.03 -22.85 -13.33
CA ARG A 92 3.87 -21.96 -13.20
C ARG A 92 3.89 -20.91 -14.30
N VAL A 93 2.95 -21.00 -15.24
CA VAL A 93 2.71 -19.98 -16.26
C VAL A 93 1.35 -19.35 -16.06
N VAL A 94 1.29 -18.03 -15.92
CA VAL A 94 0.04 -17.27 -15.82
C VAL A 94 -0.15 -16.45 -17.08
N VAL A 95 -1.27 -16.68 -17.77
CA VAL A 95 -1.66 -15.96 -18.98
C VAL A 95 -2.75 -14.97 -18.60
N ILE A 96 -2.54 -13.70 -18.92
CA ILE A 96 -3.50 -12.62 -18.67
C ILE A 96 -3.82 -11.87 -19.96
N PRO A 97 -5.10 -11.66 -20.29
CA PRO A 97 -5.48 -10.78 -21.39
C PRO A 97 -5.09 -9.33 -21.10
N GLY A 98 -4.60 -8.62 -22.13
CA GLY A 98 -4.15 -7.23 -22.05
C GLY A 98 -5.26 -6.19 -21.82
N ASN A 99 -6.51 -6.62 -21.65
CA ASN A 99 -7.67 -5.81 -21.29
C ASN A 99 -8.12 -6.04 -19.83
N VAL A 100 -7.38 -6.80 -19.02
CA VAL A 100 -7.70 -7.05 -17.60
C VAL A 100 -6.82 -6.18 -16.71
N VAL A 101 -7.42 -5.50 -15.73
CA VAL A 101 -6.70 -4.73 -14.70
C VAL A 101 -6.47 -5.61 -13.46
N PRO A 102 -5.25 -6.05 -13.16
CA PRO A 102 -4.96 -6.88 -11.99
C PRO A 102 -4.53 -6.07 -10.76
N GLN A 103 -4.79 -6.61 -9.57
CA GLN A 103 -4.07 -6.26 -8.34
C GLN A 103 -2.84 -7.15 -8.18
N ALA A 104 -1.75 -6.58 -7.65
CA ALA A 104 -0.52 -7.34 -7.42
C ALA A 104 -0.69 -8.47 -6.38
N SER A 105 -1.55 -8.28 -5.37
CA SER A 105 -1.92 -9.32 -4.40
C SER A 105 -2.56 -10.53 -5.08
N TRP A 106 -3.47 -10.29 -6.01
CA TRP A 106 -4.14 -11.33 -6.78
C TRP A 106 -3.17 -12.11 -7.66
N LEU A 107 -2.31 -11.42 -8.40
CA LEU A 107 -1.27 -12.07 -9.20
C LEU A 107 -0.33 -12.93 -8.33
N ARG A 108 0.00 -12.45 -7.12
CA ARG A 108 0.80 -13.24 -6.18
C ARG A 108 0.08 -14.54 -5.77
N THR A 109 -1.22 -14.46 -5.50
CA THR A 109 -2.04 -15.65 -5.22
C THR A 109 -2.05 -16.62 -6.40
N LEU A 110 -2.20 -16.15 -7.65
CA LEU A 110 -2.16 -17.03 -8.82
C LEU A 110 -0.81 -17.75 -8.99
N ARG A 111 0.27 -17.12 -8.57
CA ARG A 111 1.62 -17.70 -8.61
C ARG A 111 1.83 -18.76 -7.53
N GLU A 112 1.31 -18.52 -6.33
CA GLU A 112 1.61 -19.29 -5.11
C GLU A 112 0.56 -20.34 -4.76
N ALA A 113 -0.67 -20.22 -5.24
CA ALA A 113 -1.74 -21.14 -4.90
C ALA A 113 -1.40 -22.58 -5.33
N PRO A 114 -1.70 -23.58 -4.49
CA PRO A 114 -1.47 -24.98 -4.83
C PRO A 114 -2.36 -25.38 -6.01
N MET A 115 -1.77 -26.10 -6.97
CA MET A 115 -2.46 -26.58 -8.16
C MET A 115 -1.93 -27.97 -8.52
N ALA A 116 -2.79 -28.79 -9.14
CA ALA A 116 -2.37 -30.08 -9.64
C ALA A 116 -1.34 -29.91 -10.78
N ARG A 117 -0.44 -30.88 -10.93
CA ARG A 117 0.49 -30.90 -12.06
C ARG A 117 -0.26 -31.22 -13.37
N GLU A 118 0.27 -30.73 -14.49
CA GLU A 118 -0.33 -30.87 -15.83
C GLU A 118 -1.78 -30.42 -15.87
N SER A 119 -2.06 -29.29 -15.22
CA SER A 119 -3.41 -28.75 -15.13
C SER A 119 -3.50 -27.30 -15.56
N LEU A 120 -4.72 -26.93 -15.93
CA LEU A 120 -5.12 -25.63 -16.42
C LEU A 120 -6.34 -25.16 -15.62
N ALA A 121 -6.21 -24.01 -14.99
CA ALA A 121 -7.32 -23.29 -14.39
C ALA A 121 -7.62 -22.04 -15.21
N VAL A 122 -8.89 -21.83 -15.58
CA VAL A 122 -9.32 -20.68 -16.38
C VAL A 122 -10.43 -19.93 -15.66
N ASP A 123 -10.30 -18.61 -15.64
CA ASP A 123 -11.28 -17.69 -15.11
C ASP A 123 -12.25 -17.19 -16.21
N HIS A 124 -13.43 -16.70 -15.83
CA HIS A 124 -14.39 -16.03 -16.71
C HIS A 124 -13.81 -14.83 -17.49
N ALA A 125 -12.74 -14.21 -16.99
CA ALA A 125 -12.03 -13.15 -17.70
C ALA A 125 -10.96 -13.67 -18.68
N LEU A 126 -10.95 -14.97 -19.00
CA LEU A 126 -9.94 -15.66 -19.84
C LEU A 126 -8.51 -15.57 -19.30
N VAL A 127 -8.39 -15.42 -17.97
CA VAL A 127 -7.10 -15.52 -17.29
C VAL A 127 -6.85 -17.00 -17.04
N ALA A 128 -5.73 -17.51 -17.54
CA ALA A 128 -5.36 -18.91 -17.39
C ALA A 128 -4.14 -19.07 -16.47
N VAL A 129 -4.20 -20.05 -15.59
CA VAL A 129 -3.07 -20.50 -14.76
C VAL A 129 -2.75 -21.92 -15.16
N VAL A 130 -1.51 -22.13 -15.58
CA VAL A 130 -0.99 -23.44 -15.99
C VAL A 130 0.10 -23.87 -15.01
N ASP A 131 0.07 -25.14 -14.62
CA ASP A 131 1.18 -25.81 -13.92
C ASP A 131 1.59 -27.01 -14.76
N THR A 132 2.70 -26.89 -15.47
CA THR A 132 3.19 -27.92 -16.39
C THR A 132 4.71 -28.02 -16.32
N ASP A 133 5.23 -29.21 -16.57
CA ASP A 133 6.66 -29.44 -16.78
C ASP A 133 7.13 -28.92 -18.15
N ASP A 134 6.24 -28.79 -19.15
CA ASP A 134 6.53 -28.22 -20.47
C ASP A 134 5.99 -26.78 -20.61
N SER A 135 6.56 -25.87 -19.83
CA SER A 135 6.21 -24.45 -19.91
C SER A 135 6.59 -23.82 -21.26
N GLY A 136 7.53 -24.42 -22.00
CA GLY A 136 7.91 -24.00 -23.35
C GLY A 136 6.78 -24.17 -24.37
N ALA A 137 6.04 -25.29 -24.32
CA ALA A 137 4.87 -25.50 -25.16
C ALA A 137 3.79 -24.42 -24.93
N VAL A 138 3.55 -24.04 -23.67
CA VAL A 138 2.61 -22.96 -23.32
C VAL A 138 3.05 -21.62 -23.89
N LEU A 139 4.35 -21.29 -23.77
CA LEU A 139 4.89 -20.05 -24.34
C LEU A 139 4.82 -20.02 -25.87
N ASN A 140 5.09 -21.15 -26.54
CA ASN A 140 4.94 -21.29 -27.99
C ASN A 140 3.48 -21.15 -28.44
N ALA A 141 2.54 -21.75 -27.71
CA ALA A 141 1.12 -21.57 -27.96
C ALA A 141 0.73 -20.08 -27.78
N ALA A 142 1.22 -19.44 -26.73
CA ALA A 142 0.95 -18.04 -26.44
C ALA A 142 1.61 -17.05 -27.42
N ALA A 143 2.69 -17.44 -28.10
CA ALA A 143 3.33 -16.64 -29.16
C ALA A 143 2.53 -16.67 -30.47
N ARG A 144 1.83 -17.79 -30.76
CA ARG A 144 1.06 -18.01 -31.98
C ARG A 144 -0.42 -17.62 -31.88
N ALA A 145 -1.07 -17.87 -30.74
CA ALA A 145 -2.52 -17.71 -30.57
C ALA A 145 -3.06 -16.29 -30.85
N ALA A 146 -4.05 -16.10 -31.72
CA ALA A 146 -4.54 -14.77 -32.08
C ALA A 146 -4.97 -13.91 -30.87
N ASP A 147 -5.62 -14.54 -29.88
CA ASP A 147 -6.04 -13.93 -28.63
C ASP A 147 -6.05 -14.96 -27.47
N ALA A 148 -6.43 -14.49 -26.29
CA ALA A 148 -6.57 -15.30 -25.08
C ALA A 148 -7.56 -16.45 -25.23
N SER A 149 -8.64 -16.27 -26.00
CA SER A 149 -9.68 -17.30 -26.17
C SER A 149 -9.16 -18.47 -27.00
N ALA A 150 -8.45 -18.18 -28.09
CA ALA A 150 -7.81 -19.19 -28.94
C ALA A 150 -6.70 -19.92 -28.18
N LEU A 151 -5.94 -19.21 -27.35
CA LEU A 151 -4.91 -19.81 -26.50
C LEU A 151 -5.51 -20.76 -25.47
N VAL A 152 -6.55 -20.33 -24.76
CA VAL A 152 -7.24 -21.15 -23.76
C VAL A 152 -7.80 -22.42 -24.41
N ALA A 153 -8.48 -22.30 -25.55
CA ALA A 153 -9.05 -23.46 -26.25
C ALA A 153 -7.98 -24.49 -26.65
N GLU A 154 -6.79 -24.05 -27.06
CA GLU A 154 -5.67 -24.95 -27.38
C GLU A 154 -5.09 -25.62 -26.12
N LEU A 155 -4.95 -24.88 -25.03
CA LEU A 155 -4.45 -25.43 -23.76
C LEU A 155 -5.45 -26.43 -23.14
N GLU A 156 -6.75 -26.20 -23.26
CA GLU A 156 -7.81 -27.12 -22.80
C GLU A 156 -7.80 -28.46 -23.55
N ARG A 157 -7.26 -28.51 -24.77
CA ARG A 157 -7.09 -29.78 -25.51
C ARG A 157 -5.95 -30.65 -24.99
N THR A 158 -5.02 -30.07 -24.26
CA THR A 158 -3.75 -30.72 -23.87
C THR A 158 -3.61 -30.91 -22.36
N LEU A 159 -4.25 -30.06 -21.55
CA LEU A 159 -4.12 -30.05 -20.09
C LEU A 159 -5.43 -30.40 -19.39
N ALA A 160 -5.33 -31.03 -18.22
CA ALA A 160 -6.50 -31.35 -17.41
C ALA A 160 -7.07 -30.07 -16.77
N HIS A 161 -8.40 -29.94 -16.76
CA HIS A 161 -9.05 -28.80 -16.11
C HIS A 161 -8.92 -28.89 -14.58
N ALA A 162 -8.55 -27.78 -13.95
CA ALA A 162 -8.52 -27.59 -12.51
C ALA A 162 -9.39 -26.39 -12.11
N PRO A 163 -10.03 -26.42 -10.93
CA PRO A 163 -10.77 -25.28 -10.44
C PRO A 163 -9.83 -24.07 -10.27
N PRO A 164 -10.29 -22.84 -10.58
CA PRO A 164 -9.50 -21.65 -10.33
C PRO A 164 -9.18 -21.52 -8.84
N PRO A 165 -8.00 -20.98 -8.49
CA PRO A 165 -7.63 -20.74 -7.09
C PRO A 165 -8.75 -20.01 -6.34
N ALA A 166 -9.20 -20.57 -5.21
CA ALA A 166 -10.37 -20.09 -4.49
C ALA A 166 -10.19 -18.63 -3.99
N GLY A 167 -11.28 -17.86 -4.05
CA GLY A 167 -11.47 -16.65 -3.22
C GLY A 167 -10.95 -15.32 -3.76
N VAL A 168 -10.74 -15.13 -5.08
CA VAL A 168 -9.97 -13.96 -5.53
C VAL A 168 -10.73 -12.99 -6.45
N GLU A 169 -11.49 -12.11 -5.80
CA GLU A 169 -11.81 -10.77 -6.31
C GLU A 169 -10.53 -9.92 -6.28
N GLY A 170 -9.93 -9.69 -7.44
CA GLY A 170 -8.67 -8.93 -7.53
C GLY A 170 -8.30 -8.51 -8.95
N ARG A 171 -9.26 -8.58 -9.86
CA ARG A 171 -9.14 -8.17 -11.26
C ARG A 171 -10.39 -7.41 -11.70
N PHE A 172 -10.25 -6.61 -12.74
CA PHE A 172 -11.37 -5.95 -13.41
C PHE A 172 -11.19 -6.04 -14.94
N PRO A 173 -12.03 -6.80 -15.66
CA PRO A 173 -11.97 -6.87 -17.12
C PRO A 173 -12.53 -5.58 -17.75
N ILE A 174 -11.90 -5.11 -18.81
CA ILE A 174 -12.37 -3.98 -19.63
C ILE A 174 -12.95 -4.57 -20.91
N VAL A 175 -14.27 -4.42 -21.08
CA VAL A 175 -14.99 -4.91 -22.26
C VAL A 175 -15.48 -3.74 -23.10
N ALA A 176 -15.87 -2.64 -22.47
CA ALA A 176 -16.31 -1.42 -23.13
C ALA A 176 -15.49 -0.19 -22.70
N THR A 177 -15.52 0.88 -23.50
CA THR A 177 -14.87 2.16 -23.17
C THR A 177 -15.36 2.75 -21.84
N GLY A 178 -16.64 2.56 -21.50
CA GLY A 178 -17.23 2.97 -20.22
C GLY A 178 -16.67 2.24 -18.98
N ASP A 179 -15.99 1.11 -19.18
CA ASP A 179 -15.42 0.33 -18.09
C ASP A 179 -14.13 0.95 -17.54
N VAL A 180 -13.41 1.77 -18.31
CA VAL A 180 -12.15 2.40 -17.88
C VAL A 180 -12.35 3.20 -16.60
N ALA A 181 -13.40 4.03 -16.54
CA ALA A 181 -13.71 4.82 -15.36
C ALA A 181 -14.16 3.96 -14.17
N ARG A 182 -14.80 2.81 -14.42
CA ARG A 182 -15.22 1.85 -13.37
C ARG A 182 -14.02 1.10 -12.82
N ALA A 183 -13.13 0.64 -13.70
CA ALA A 183 -11.88 -0.04 -13.37
C ALA A 183 -10.97 0.88 -12.55
N GLU A 184 -10.85 2.16 -12.93
CA GLU A 184 -10.08 3.15 -12.16
C GLU A 184 -10.64 3.36 -10.76
N ARG A 185 -11.98 3.52 -10.61
CA ARG A 185 -12.62 3.63 -9.29
C ARG A 185 -12.45 2.37 -8.45
N TRP A 186 -12.56 1.20 -9.08
CA TRP A 186 -12.33 -0.08 -8.42
C TRP A 186 -10.88 -0.19 -7.92
N LEU A 187 -9.92 0.18 -8.76
CA LEU A 187 -8.49 0.17 -8.42
C LEU A 187 -8.17 1.15 -7.28
N LEU A 188 -8.69 2.38 -7.33
CA LEU A 188 -8.49 3.38 -6.28
C LEU A 188 -9.03 2.91 -4.92
N ARG A 189 -10.21 2.26 -4.90
CA ARG A 189 -10.77 1.71 -3.67
C ARG A 189 -9.90 0.60 -3.08
N SER A 190 -9.19 -0.16 -3.90
CA SER A 190 -8.26 -1.19 -3.43
C SER A 190 -7.00 -0.62 -2.74
N LEU A 191 -6.75 0.68 -2.86
CA LEU A 191 -5.60 1.35 -2.23
C LEU A 191 -5.82 1.71 -0.76
N ILE A 192 -7.06 1.64 -0.27
CA ILE A 192 -7.43 1.97 1.11
C ILE A 192 -6.91 0.87 2.04
N LYS A 193 -6.13 1.23 3.05
CA LYS A 193 -5.63 0.25 4.04
C LYS A 193 -6.76 -0.15 4.99
N GLN A 194 -6.91 -1.45 5.25
CA GLN A 194 -7.97 -2.00 6.12
C GLN A 194 -7.86 -1.61 7.61
N ARG A 195 -6.69 -1.13 8.06
CA ARG A 195 -6.40 -0.79 9.47
C ARG A 195 -6.46 0.71 9.79
N GLU A 196 -7.16 1.51 8.99
CA GLU A 196 -7.28 2.95 9.25
C GLU A 196 -8.44 3.28 10.20
N GLY A 197 -8.25 4.36 10.97
CA GLY A 197 -9.22 4.94 11.91
C GLY A 197 -10.56 5.27 11.23
N PHE A 198 -11.61 5.40 12.03
CA PHE A 198 -12.98 5.46 11.52
C PHE A 198 -13.19 6.71 10.65
N MET A 199 -12.73 7.87 11.10
CA MET A 199 -12.93 9.14 10.37
C MET A 199 -12.02 9.22 9.15
N SER A 200 -10.78 8.74 9.27
CA SER A 200 -9.86 8.65 8.12
C SER A 200 -10.45 7.82 6.98
N ARG A 201 -11.02 6.65 7.29
CA ARG A 201 -11.65 5.76 6.30
C ARG A 201 -12.87 6.38 5.60
N HIS A 202 -13.72 7.10 6.33
CA HIS A 202 -15.01 7.56 5.80
C HIS A 202 -14.97 8.97 5.19
N PHE A 203 -14.06 9.84 5.67
CA PHE A 203 -13.97 11.23 5.23
C PHE A 203 -12.68 11.51 4.47
N GLU A 204 -11.51 11.39 5.12
CA GLU A 204 -10.21 11.73 4.52
C GLU A 204 -9.97 10.93 3.24
N ARG A 205 -10.25 9.61 3.27
CA ARG A 205 -10.03 8.74 2.11
C ARG A 205 -10.89 9.05 0.90
N ARG A 206 -12.08 9.63 1.09
CA ARG A 206 -12.90 10.08 -0.05
C ARG A 206 -12.25 11.27 -0.74
N VAL A 207 -11.69 12.18 0.04
CA VAL A 207 -11.03 13.39 -0.46
C VAL A 207 -9.66 13.05 -1.06
N SER A 208 -8.85 12.24 -0.36
CA SER A 208 -7.53 11.84 -0.83
C SER A 208 -7.62 11.04 -2.13
N LEU A 209 -8.52 10.05 -2.24
CA LEU A 209 -8.67 9.29 -3.48
C LEU A 209 -9.16 10.15 -4.65
N ALA A 210 -10.04 11.14 -4.39
CA ALA A 210 -10.46 12.08 -5.41
C ALA A 210 -9.30 12.94 -5.91
N LEU A 211 -8.43 13.38 -4.99
CA LEU A 211 -7.23 14.14 -5.33
C LEU A 211 -6.19 13.26 -6.05
N THR A 212 -5.88 12.09 -5.50
CA THR A 212 -5.00 11.06 -6.11
C THR A 212 -5.42 10.74 -7.53
N ARG A 213 -6.73 10.59 -7.78
CA ARG A 213 -7.25 10.36 -9.14
C ARG A 213 -6.88 11.50 -10.11
N ARG A 214 -6.96 12.75 -9.66
CA ARG A 214 -6.57 13.90 -10.50
C ARG A 214 -5.06 13.99 -10.68
N LEU A 215 -4.29 13.67 -9.64
CA LEU A 215 -2.82 13.67 -9.65
C LEU A 215 -2.22 12.46 -10.39
N ALA A 216 -3.00 11.39 -10.59
CA ALA A 216 -2.54 10.18 -11.24
C ALA A 216 -2.00 10.47 -12.65
N ASN A 217 -2.66 11.37 -13.38
CA ASN A 217 -2.27 11.73 -14.76
C ASN A 217 -1.24 12.86 -14.84
N THR A 218 -0.69 13.33 -13.70
CA THR A 218 0.37 14.36 -13.68
C THR A 218 1.74 13.76 -13.43
N SER A 219 2.80 14.55 -13.63
CA SER A 219 4.19 14.19 -13.33
C SER A 219 4.55 14.27 -11.84
N ILE A 220 3.58 14.59 -10.97
CA ILE A 220 3.81 14.68 -9.53
C ILE A 220 4.17 13.29 -9.00
N THR A 221 5.25 13.25 -8.21
CA THR A 221 5.77 12.04 -7.57
C THR A 221 5.30 11.93 -6.11
N PRO A 222 5.28 10.73 -5.51
CA PRO A 222 4.95 10.56 -4.10
C PRO A 222 5.78 11.45 -3.17
N ASN A 223 7.11 11.47 -3.35
CA ASN A 223 8.00 12.26 -2.52
C ASN A 223 7.73 13.77 -2.61
N MET A 224 7.34 14.28 -3.80
CA MET A 224 6.90 15.67 -3.95
C MET A 224 5.62 15.92 -3.14
N MET A 225 4.67 14.98 -3.13
CA MET A 225 3.46 15.11 -2.32
C MET A 225 3.76 15.10 -0.83
N THR A 226 4.69 14.26 -0.36
CA THR A 226 5.15 14.26 1.04
C THR A 226 5.73 15.63 1.43
N VAL A 227 6.55 16.23 0.58
CA VAL A 227 7.11 17.57 0.85
C VAL A 227 6.01 18.64 0.85
N ILE A 228 5.06 18.56 -0.07
CA ILE A 228 3.92 19.50 -0.15
C ILE A 228 3.03 19.36 1.10
N SER A 229 2.68 18.12 1.50
CA SER A 229 1.88 17.87 2.69
C SER A 229 2.59 18.41 3.92
N GLY A 230 3.89 18.12 4.07
CA GLY A 230 4.72 18.62 5.16
C GLY A 230 4.77 20.14 5.23
N ALA A 231 4.98 20.81 4.10
CA ALA A 231 4.98 22.27 4.03
C ALA A 231 3.64 22.88 4.45
N VAL A 232 2.51 22.29 4.03
CA VAL A 232 1.16 22.70 4.46
C VAL A 232 0.99 22.52 5.97
N GLY A 233 1.47 21.40 6.52
CA GLY A 233 1.42 21.11 7.95
C GLY A 233 2.25 22.10 8.78
N LEU A 234 3.48 22.39 8.35
CA LEU A 234 4.36 23.36 8.99
C LEU A 234 3.80 24.78 8.92
N LEU A 235 3.23 25.18 7.79
CA LEU A 235 2.53 26.45 7.65
C LEU A 235 1.35 26.52 8.63
N GLY A 236 0.54 25.45 8.70
CA GLY A 236 -0.55 25.30 9.67
C GLY A 236 -0.10 25.46 11.11
N ALA A 237 1.05 24.87 11.48
CA ALA A 237 1.61 24.98 12.82
C ALA A 237 1.84 26.45 13.25
N THR A 238 2.32 27.31 12.35
CA THR A 238 2.61 28.72 12.68
C THR A 238 1.38 29.50 13.15
N PHE A 239 0.18 29.13 12.71
CA PHE A 239 -1.06 29.79 13.14
C PHE A 239 -1.38 29.58 14.62
N PHE A 240 -0.89 28.49 15.23
CA PHE A 240 -1.05 28.24 16.66
C PHE A 240 -0.19 29.14 17.55
N LEU A 241 0.73 29.93 16.96
CA LEU A 241 1.44 30.99 17.69
C LEU A 241 0.49 32.09 18.17
N SER A 242 -0.69 32.22 17.56
CA SER A 242 -1.70 33.17 17.99
C SER A 242 -2.70 32.54 18.97
N PRO A 243 -3.03 33.22 20.08
CA PRO A 243 -4.07 32.76 21.00
C PRO A 243 -5.49 32.93 20.44
N ALA A 244 -5.68 33.68 19.35
CA ALA A 244 -7.01 33.97 18.83
C ALA A 244 -7.65 32.72 18.19
N PRO A 245 -8.92 32.40 18.52
CA PRO A 245 -9.62 31.21 18.01
C PRO A 245 -9.61 31.08 16.48
N ARG A 246 -9.80 32.19 15.76
CA ARG A 246 -9.80 32.20 14.28
C ARG A 246 -8.51 31.66 13.68
N TRP A 247 -7.36 31.99 14.28
CA TRP A 247 -6.07 31.56 13.76
C TRP A 247 -5.79 30.12 14.16
N GLN A 248 -6.11 29.73 15.39
CA GLN A 248 -6.03 28.33 15.80
C GLN A 248 -6.86 27.42 14.91
N LEU A 249 -8.09 27.83 14.56
CA LEU A 249 -8.96 27.08 13.66
C LEU A 249 -8.34 26.96 12.27
N THR A 250 -7.80 28.04 11.70
CA THR A 250 -7.07 27.99 10.42
C THR A 250 -5.89 27.01 10.49
N GLY A 251 -5.10 27.05 11.57
CA GLY A 251 -4.00 26.10 11.79
C GLY A 251 -4.47 24.65 11.86
N ALA A 252 -5.57 24.38 12.56
CA ALA A 252 -6.15 23.04 12.67
C ALA A 252 -6.71 22.53 11.34
N LEU A 253 -7.34 23.39 10.54
CA LEU A 253 -7.82 23.04 9.21
C LEU A 253 -6.67 22.77 8.22
N LEU A 254 -5.58 23.54 8.30
CA LEU A 254 -4.36 23.26 7.52
C LEU A 254 -3.69 21.96 7.97
N PHE A 255 -3.72 21.65 9.27
CA PHE A 255 -3.21 20.38 9.79
C PHE A 255 -4.05 19.18 9.30
N LEU A 256 -5.39 19.32 9.22
CA LEU A 256 -6.26 18.34 8.56
C LEU A 256 -5.95 18.22 7.07
N ALA A 257 -5.75 19.34 6.37
CA ALA A 257 -5.37 19.33 4.96
C ALA A 257 -4.05 18.59 4.74
N HIS A 258 -3.03 18.85 5.57
CA HIS A 258 -1.78 18.08 5.60
C HIS A 258 -2.06 16.58 5.71
N SER A 259 -2.88 16.15 6.66
CA SER A 259 -3.20 14.72 6.85
C SER A 259 -3.89 14.07 5.64
N ILE A 260 -4.79 14.80 4.97
CA ILE A 260 -5.44 14.33 3.73
C ILE A 260 -4.42 14.24 2.58
N LEU A 261 -3.55 15.24 2.44
CA LEU A 261 -2.53 15.30 1.39
C LEU A 261 -1.46 14.22 1.58
N ASP A 262 -1.08 13.98 2.83
CA ASP A 262 -0.19 12.91 3.21
C ASP A 262 -0.76 11.54 2.81
N GLY A 263 -2.05 11.32 3.03
CA GLY A 263 -2.73 10.13 2.51
C GLY A 263 -2.59 9.92 0.99
N CYS A 264 -2.42 10.98 0.21
CA CYS A 264 -2.29 10.92 -1.24
C CYS A 264 -0.92 10.41 -1.70
N ASP A 265 0.16 10.62 -0.94
CA ASP A 265 1.50 10.20 -1.39
C ASP A 265 1.63 8.68 -1.45
N GLY A 266 1.10 7.98 -0.44
CA GLY A 266 1.13 6.53 -0.34
C GLY A 266 0.15 5.89 -1.31
N GLU A 267 -0.99 6.54 -1.55
CA GLU A 267 -1.93 6.14 -2.60
C GLU A 267 -1.28 6.27 -3.99
N LEU A 268 -0.59 7.39 -4.26
CA LEU A 268 0.12 7.61 -5.51
C LEU A 268 1.28 6.64 -5.70
N ALA A 269 2.03 6.34 -4.64
CA ALA A 269 3.10 5.36 -4.65
C ALA A 269 2.59 3.95 -5.00
N ARG A 270 1.45 3.54 -4.41
CA ARG A 270 0.78 2.27 -4.75
C ARG A 270 0.23 2.28 -6.17
N LEU A 271 -0.42 3.37 -6.57
CA LEU A 271 -1.07 3.47 -7.87
C LEU A 271 -0.08 3.47 -9.03
N LYS A 272 1.07 4.16 -8.88
CA LYS A 272 2.11 4.29 -9.91
C LYS A 272 3.26 3.27 -9.76
N PHE A 273 3.22 2.39 -8.75
CA PHE A 273 4.31 1.47 -8.40
C PHE A 273 5.64 2.19 -8.11
N GLN A 274 5.57 3.37 -7.49
CA GLN A 274 6.72 4.21 -7.15
C GLN A 274 7.10 4.10 -5.66
N HIS A 275 6.92 2.92 -5.07
CA HIS A 275 7.35 2.67 -3.70
C HIS A 275 8.86 2.69 -3.57
N SER A 276 9.35 3.35 -2.53
CA SER A 276 10.77 3.34 -2.19
C SER A 276 10.95 3.38 -0.68
N ARG A 277 12.03 2.73 -0.20
CA ARG A 277 12.41 2.78 1.22
C ARG A 277 12.68 4.22 1.68
N TRP A 278 13.32 5.01 0.83
CA TRP A 278 13.58 6.42 1.12
C TRP A 278 12.30 7.24 1.20
N GLY A 279 11.33 7.02 0.32
CA GLY A 279 10.02 7.67 0.40
C GLY A 279 9.29 7.34 1.70
N ALA A 280 9.31 6.09 2.15
CA ALA A 280 8.72 5.69 3.42
C ALA A 280 9.44 6.33 4.64
N VAL A 281 10.76 6.47 4.60
CA VAL A 281 11.54 7.20 5.62
C VAL A 281 11.17 8.68 5.64
N LEU A 282 11.07 9.29 4.45
CA LEU A 282 10.74 10.71 4.31
C LEU A 282 9.35 11.00 4.87
N ASP A 283 8.34 10.25 4.44
CA ASP A 283 6.95 10.31 4.91
C ASP A 283 6.89 10.22 6.45
N PHE A 284 7.47 9.14 7.00
CA PHE A 284 7.50 8.91 8.44
C PHE A 284 8.10 10.08 9.24
N TRP A 285 9.25 10.61 8.84
CA TRP A 285 9.88 11.72 9.56
C TRP A 285 9.18 13.05 9.31
N CYS A 286 8.67 13.29 8.11
CA CYS A 286 7.96 14.51 7.76
C CYS A 286 6.72 14.68 8.65
N ASP A 287 5.93 13.62 8.80
CA ASP A 287 4.79 13.57 9.72
C ASP A 287 5.20 13.95 11.14
N ASN A 288 6.24 13.29 11.69
CA ASN A 288 6.68 13.55 13.06
C ASN A 288 7.20 14.99 13.25
N VAL A 289 7.87 15.56 12.24
CA VAL A 289 8.33 16.96 12.27
C VAL A 289 7.15 17.93 12.32
N VAL A 290 6.08 17.68 11.56
CA VAL A 290 4.86 18.51 11.62
C VAL A 290 4.21 18.43 13.02
N HIS A 291 4.11 17.25 13.61
CA HIS A 291 3.56 17.10 14.97
C HIS A 291 4.35 17.89 16.01
N VAL A 292 5.67 17.78 15.99
CA VAL A 292 6.56 18.56 16.86
C VAL A 292 6.37 20.06 16.64
N ALA A 293 6.32 20.50 15.38
CA ALA A 293 6.10 21.91 15.07
C ALA A 293 4.78 22.44 15.63
N VAL A 294 3.68 21.66 15.52
CA VAL A 294 2.38 22.01 16.10
C VAL A 294 2.47 22.14 17.62
N PHE A 295 3.07 21.17 18.32
CA PHE A 295 3.22 21.23 19.77
C PHE A 295 4.04 22.44 20.23
N LEU A 296 5.16 22.71 19.58
CA LEU A 296 6.01 23.84 19.90
C LEU A 296 5.32 25.18 19.62
N CYS A 297 4.59 25.31 18.50
CA CYS A 297 3.86 26.54 18.20
C CYS A 297 2.72 26.81 19.20
N ILE A 298 1.96 25.77 19.59
CA ILE A 298 0.95 25.91 20.66
C ILE A 298 1.61 26.32 21.98
N ALA A 299 2.71 25.68 22.34
CA ALA A 299 3.44 25.97 23.59
C ALA A 299 3.96 27.41 23.63
N VAL A 300 4.58 27.87 22.55
CA VAL A 300 5.09 29.24 22.41
C VAL A 300 3.96 30.25 22.39
N GLY A 301 2.88 29.99 21.63
CA GLY A 301 1.70 30.86 21.59
C GLY A 301 1.05 31.03 22.96
N TRP A 302 0.89 29.92 23.70
CA TRP A 302 0.34 29.94 25.05
C TRP A 302 1.28 30.63 26.05
N SER A 303 2.58 30.37 25.98
CA SER A 303 3.58 31.01 26.85
C SER A 303 3.57 32.53 26.72
N ARG A 304 3.47 33.04 25.48
CA ARG A 304 3.36 34.48 25.19
C ARG A 304 2.06 35.09 25.70
N ASP A 305 0.94 34.39 25.51
CA ASP A 305 -0.40 34.84 25.95
C ASP A 305 -0.53 34.91 27.48
N SER A 306 -0.02 33.90 28.19
CA SER A 306 -0.10 33.84 29.65
C SER A 306 1.06 34.53 30.37
N GLY A 307 2.10 34.99 29.65
CA GLY A 307 3.32 35.55 30.24
C GLY A 307 4.13 34.55 31.09
N ALA A 308 3.97 33.25 30.85
CA ALA A 308 4.53 32.20 31.70
C ALA A 308 5.37 31.21 30.87
N VAL A 309 6.47 30.71 31.45
CA VAL A 309 7.43 29.84 30.73
C VAL A 309 7.03 28.36 30.77
N TRP A 310 6.24 27.94 31.76
CA TRP A 310 5.87 26.53 31.97
C TRP A 310 5.20 25.83 30.76
N PRO A 311 4.40 26.49 29.88
CA PRO A 311 3.85 25.82 28.71
C PRO A 311 4.93 25.33 27.73
N LEU A 312 6.09 25.98 27.68
CA LEU A 312 7.24 25.53 26.88
C LEU A 312 7.75 24.17 27.37
N GLY A 313 7.70 23.92 28.68
CA GLY A 313 8.03 22.62 29.26
C GLY A 313 7.10 21.51 28.76
N LEU A 314 5.79 21.77 28.67
CA LEU A 314 4.83 20.82 28.08
C LEU A 314 5.13 20.56 26.60
N GLY A 315 5.43 21.61 25.83
CA GLY A 315 5.86 21.52 24.44
C GLY A 315 7.10 20.64 24.27
N ALA A 316 8.11 20.84 25.12
CA ALA A 316 9.33 20.06 25.12
C ALA A 316 9.06 18.59 25.46
N VAL A 317 8.29 18.30 26.51
CA VAL A 317 7.94 16.92 26.90
C VAL A 317 7.20 16.19 25.78
N ALA A 318 6.16 16.81 25.20
CA ALA A 318 5.41 16.22 24.10
C ALA A 318 6.31 15.95 22.87
N SER A 319 7.18 16.92 22.53
CA SER A 319 8.07 16.82 21.38
C SER A 319 9.14 15.74 21.54
N VAL A 320 9.82 15.72 22.69
CA VAL A 320 10.86 14.71 23.00
C VAL A 320 10.26 13.32 23.04
N ALA A 321 9.08 13.15 23.65
CA ALA A 321 8.42 11.86 23.68
C ALA A 321 7.96 11.38 22.30
N THR A 322 7.50 12.29 21.44
CA THR A 322 7.11 11.98 20.05
C THR A 322 8.33 11.55 19.23
N VAL A 323 9.41 12.33 19.24
CA VAL A 323 10.66 11.98 18.54
C VAL A 323 11.27 10.70 19.09
N GLY A 324 11.27 10.52 20.41
CA GLY A 324 11.73 9.30 21.05
C GLY A 324 10.92 8.08 20.60
N SER A 325 9.59 8.19 20.56
CA SER A 325 8.72 7.12 20.07
C SER A 325 9.00 6.81 18.60
N ALA A 326 9.17 7.85 17.78
CA ALA A 326 9.50 7.70 16.37
C ALA A 326 10.84 6.97 16.18
N ALA A 327 11.89 7.36 16.91
CA ALA A 327 13.20 6.71 16.85
C ALA A 327 13.14 5.24 17.27
N VAL A 328 12.37 4.94 18.31
CA VAL A 328 12.15 3.59 18.84
C VAL A 328 11.45 2.68 17.82
N PHE A 329 10.47 3.20 17.08
CA PHE A 329 9.73 2.43 16.08
C PHE A 329 10.34 2.46 14.68
N PHE A 330 11.27 3.38 14.41
CA PHE A 330 11.84 3.62 13.08
C PHE A 330 12.33 2.33 12.40
N GLY A 331 13.17 1.55 13.08
CA GLY A 331 13.69 0.30 12.54
C GLY A 331 12.62 -0.77 12.30
N ARG A 332 11.56 -0.81 13.12
CA ARG A 332 10.51 -1.85 13.02
C ARG A 332 9.48 -1.55 11.95
N ILE A 333 9.11 -0.27 11.80
CA ILE A 333 8.18 0.18 10.76
C ILE A 333 8.83 0.06 9.39
N ILE A 334 10.14 0.31 9.28
CA ILE A 334 10.85 0.27 8.00
C ILE A 334 11.25 -1.16 7.58
N GLU A 335 11.52 -2.05 8.53
CA GLU A 335 11.86 -3.46 8.23
C GLU A 335 10.64 -4.38 8.11
N ASP A 336 9.41 -3.84 8.06
CA ASP A 336 8.15 -4.61 8.03
C ASP A 336 8.05 -5.67 9.16
N ARG A 337 8.78 -5.49 10.27
CA ARG A 337 8.81 -6.44 11.41
C ARG A 337 7.64 -6.29 12.37
N VAL A 338 6.57 -5.61 11.96
CA VAL A 338 5.38 -5.40 12.80
C VAL A 338 4.35 -6.50 12.51
N GLU A 339 4.66 -7.74 12.89
CA GLU A 339 3.62 -8.74 13.16
C GLU A 339 3.06 -8.50 14.56
N ALA A 340 2.35 -7.38 14.73
CA ALA A 340 1.72 -7.06 15.99
C ALA A 340 0.32 -7.69 16.03
N GLY A 341 0.28 -9.01 16.23
CA GLY A 341 -0.93 -9.72 16.66
C GLY A 341 -1.07 -9.60 18.18
N GLY A 342 -2.14 -8.97 18.68
CA GLY A 342 -2.41 -8.91 20.12
C GLY A 342 -3.27 -7.74 20.56
N ALA A 343 -3.64 -7.71 21.85
CA ALA A 343 -4.38 -6.61 22.45
C ALA A 343 -3.54 -5.32 22.52
N ALA A 344 -2.24 -5.42 22.81
CA ALA A 344 -1.33 -4.27 22.88
C ALA A 344 -1.13 -3.58 21.52
N ALA A 345 -1.08 -4.35 20.43
CA ALA A 345 -1.03 -3.84 19.07
C ALA A 345 -2.28 -3.03 18.71
N ARG A 346 -3.46 -3.56 19.08
CA ARG A 346 -4.74 -2.85 18.88
C ARG A 346 -4.84 -1.57 19.68
N VAL A 347 -4.28 -1.56 20.89
CA VAL A 347 -4.23 -0.34 21.72
C VAL A 347 -3.27 0.68 21.11
N ILE A 348 -2.12 0.26 20.57
CA ILE A 348 -1.20 1.13 19.83
C ILE A 348 -1.85 1.68 18.57
N ASP A 349 -2.49 0.82 17.76
CA ASP A 349 -3.20 1.23 16.55
C ASP A 349 -4.34 2.20 16.86
N ALA A 350 -5.03 2.03 17.99
CA ALA A 350 -6.09 2.93 18.45
C ALA A 350 -5.56 4.26 19.02
N LEU A 351 -4.45 4.24 19.75
CA LEU A 351 -3.81 5.45 20.31
C LEU A 351 -3.04 6.24 19.26
N GLY A 352 -2.53 5.58 18.22
CA GLY A 352 -1.86 6.17 17.07
C GLY A 352 -2.82 6.55 15.93
N ALA A 353 -4.13 6.35 16.10
CA ALA A 353 -5.11 6.71 15.08
C ALA A 353 -5.11 8.23 14.86
N ARG A 354 -5.03 8.66 13.59
CA ARG A 354 -5.07 10.07 13.15
C ARG A 354 -6.38 10.81 13.54
N ASP A 355 -7.34 10.11 14.13
CA ASP A 355 -8.64 10.65 14.56
C ASP A 355 -8.52 11.77 15.62
N PHE A 356 -7.36 11.94 16.29
CA PHE A 356 -7.14 13.08 17.20
C PHE A 356 -7.16 14.44 16.49
N ILE A 357 -6.93 14.50 15.16
CA ILE A 357 -6.97 15.74 14.38
C ILE A 357 -8.34 16.44 14.53
N TYR A 358 -9.43 15.68 14.59
CA TYR A 358 -10.77 16.24 14.76
C TYR A 358 -10.96 16.84 16.16
N ILE A 359 -10.31 16.29 17.19
CA ILE A 359 -10.29 16.86 18.54
C ILE A 359 -9.53 18.19 18.52
N VAL A 360 -8.41 18.27 17.79
CA VAL A 360 -7.66 19.53 17.61
C VAL A 360 -8.53 20.59 16.97
N ILE A 361 -9.25 20.27 15.88
CA ILE A 361 -10.17 21.20 15.21
C ILE A 361 -11.24 21.71 16.17
N LEU A 362 -11.89 20.80 16.91
CA LEU A 362 -12.92 21.15 17.86
C LEU A 362 -12.37 22.09 18.95
N MET A 363 -11.23 21.74 19.55
CA MET A 363 -10.59 22.59 20.56
C MET A 363 -10.13 23.93 20.00
N ALA A 364 -9.55 23.95 18.80
CA ALA A 364 -9.10 25.16 18.14
C ALA A 364 -10.25 26.13 17.83
N ALA A 365 -11.41 25.61 17.42
CA ALA A 365 -12.61 26.42 17.16
C ALA A 365 -13.03 27.27 18.37
N PHE A 366 -12.80 26.77 19.59
CA PHE A 366 -13.12 27.48 20.84
C PHE A 366 -11.91 28.19 21.49
N GLY A 367 -10.77 28.28 20.80
CA GLY A 367 -9.55 28.88 21.38
C GLY A 367 -8.91 28.02 22.48
N LYS A 368 -9.20 26.71 22.49
CA LYS A 368 -8.83 25.75 23.52
C LYS A 368 -7.71 24.80 23.08
N ALA A 369 -6.99 25.09 21.99
CA ALA A 369 -5.92 24.24 21.46
C ALA A 369 -4.82 23.90 22.50
N LYS A 370 -4.63 24.76 23.51
CA LYS A 370 -3.73 24.47 24.64
C LYS A 370 -4.06 23.18 25.41
N TRP A 371 -5.33 22.79 25.51
CA TRP A 371 -5.71 21.54 26.17
C TRP A 371 -5.28 20.30 25.39
N PHE A 372 -5.20 20.41 24.05
CA PHE A 372 -4.60 19.37 23.24
C PHE A 372 -3.11 19.20 23.55
N LEU A 373 -2.37 20.29 23.78
CA LEU A 373 -0.97 20.20 24.20
C LEU A 373 -0.81 19.51 25.56
N VAL A 374 -1.70 19.80 26.52
CA VAL A 374 -1.70 19.11 27.83
C VAL A 374 -1.93 17.61 27.63
N ALA A 375 -2.95 17.23 26.84
CA ALA A 375 -3.23 15.83 26.54
C ALA A 375 -2.04 15.15 25.84
N ALA A 376 -1.39 15.81 24.89
CA ALA A 376 -0.21 15.31 24.18
C ALA A 376 1.00 15.14 25.11
N ALA A 377 1.23 16.08 26.03
CA ALA A 377 2.32 16.01 27.00
C ALA A 377 2.16 14.86 28.00
N ILE A 378 0.95 14.33 28.17
CA ILE A 378 0.68 13.11 28.97
C ILE A 378 0.72 11.87 28.07
N GLY A 379 0.01 11.90 26.94
CA GLY A 379 -0.16 10.76 26.05
C GLY A 379 1.13 10.32 25.34
N ALA A 380 1.94 11.27 24.85
CA ALA A 380 3.15 10.92 24.11
C ALA A 380 4.20 10.22 24.99
N PRO A 381 4.49 10.66 26.24
CA PRO A 381 5.35 9.90 27.14
C PRO A 381 4.80 8.52 27.51
N MET A 382 3.49 8.40 27.73
CA MET A 382 2.86 7.10 27.99
C MET A 382 3.04 6.15 26.81
N TYR A 383 2.86 6.66 25.58
CA TYR A 383 3.08 5.89 24.36
C TYR A 383 4.54 5.46 24.21
N LEU A 384 5.49 6.34 24.47
CA LEU A 384 6.92 6.01 24.48
C LEU A 384 7.26 4.92 25.51
N ALA A 385 6.76 5.06 26.73
CA ALA A 385 6.98 4.08 27.79
C ALA A 385 6.43 2.71 27.39
N LEU A 386 5.21 2.67 26.84
CA LEU A 386 4.60 1.45 26.31
C LEU A 386 5.44 0.84 25.19
N ALA A 387 5.93 1.65 24.25
CA ALA A 387 6.78 1.22 23.16
C ALA A 387 8.06 0.53 23.66
N ILE A 388 8.75 1.15 24.62
CA ILE A 388 9.96 0.61 25.25
C ILE A 388 9.66 -0.72 25.96
N VAL A 389 8.57 -0.79 26.72
CA VAL A 389 8.17 -2.03 27.44
C VAL A 389 7.91 -3.18 26.47
N LEU A 390 7.23 -2.92 25.35
CA LEU A 390 6.94 -3.93 24.35
C LEU A 390 8.20 -4.42 23.62
N ILE A 391 9.16 -3.52 23.38
CA ILE A 391 10.48 -3.89 22.85
C ILE A 391 11.22 -4.79 23.82
N GLY A 392 11.34 -4.37 25.08
CA GLY A 392 12.07 -5.12 26.10
C GLY A 392 11.48 -6.49 26.41
N ARG A 393 10.19 -6.72 26.13
CA ARG A 393 9.56 -8.05 26.23
C ARG A 393 9.90 -8.96 25.04
N HIS A 394 10.01 -8.41 23.84
CA HIS A 394 10.27 -9.19 22.63
C HIS A 394 11.74 -9.67 22.55
N ASP A 395 12.68 -8.87 23.07
CA ASP A 395 14.10 -9.21 23.09
C ASP A 395 14.49 -10.18 24.22
N ARG A 396 13.60 -10.44 25.20
CA ARG A 396 13.81 -11.45 26.26
C ARG A 396 13.28 -12.84 25.93
N VAL A 397 12.55 -12.98 24.83
CA VAL A 397 11.92 -14.25 24.38
C VAL A 397 12.72 -14.89 23.24
N ARG A 398 13.72 -14.18 22.70
CA ARG A 398 14.81 -14.75 21.91
C ARG A 398 16.00 -14.99 22.80
#